data_AF-A0A7I8ERI3-F1
#
_entry.id   AF-A0A7I8ERI3-F1
#
_cell.length_a   1.000
_cell.length_b   1.000
_cell.length_c   1.000
_cell.angle_alpha   90.00
_cell.angle_beta   90.00
_cell.angle_gamma   90.00
#
_symmetry.space_group_name_H-M   'P 1'
#
loop_
_entity.id
_entity.type
_entity.pdbx_description
1 polymer ?
#
loop_
_entity_poly.entity_id
_entity_poly.type
_entity_poly.pdbx_seq_one_letter_code
_entity_poly.pdbx_strand_id
1 'polypeptide(L)'
;MGMETVVYGFIQGPHWPHEVANKYDVFSKHSEKQLMYMEIDRKLTEKVHHNLQALSALPEDDDTWPFLSRSMFSSSTNSIQTTYKSQIIHFGASFKQIEWAWEEWLTKFEALLSTMYWDEVRVHLISEMFTSSFDYTWEDDSKEKAIYPNHPDPVAHWRFSGEPRTFRPLLRRETT
;
A
#
# COMPACT_ATOMS: atom_id res chain seq x y z
N MET A 1 -9.07 -21.20 23.90
CA MET A 1 -8.07 -20.30 23.28
C MET A 1 -8.67 -19.78 22.00
N GLY A 2 -8.64 -18.47 21.75
CA GLY A 2 -8.97 -17.94 20.41
C GLY A 2 -7.78 -18.17 19.50
N MET A 3 -8.02 -18.59 18.26
CA MET A 3 -6.96 -18.72 17.25
C MET A 3 -6.53 -17.31 16.83
N GLU A 4 -5.23 -17.05 16.88
CA GLU A 4 -4.63 -15.79 16.47
C GLU A 4 -4.43 -15.77 14.95
N THR A 5 -4.65 -14.59 14.37
CA THR A 5 -4.31 -14.31 12.98
C THR A 5 -3.43 -13.08 12.95
N VAL A 6 -2.25 -13.17 12.36
CA VAL A 6 -1.33 -12.03 12.21
C VAL A 6 -1.44 -11.50 10.79
N VAL A 7 -1.70 -10.20 10.65
CA VAL A 7 -1.72 -9.51 9.36
C VAL A 7 -0.63 -8.46 9.39
N TYR A 8 0.25 -8.44 8.38
CA TYR A 8 1.30 -7.43 8.24
C TYR A 8 1.67 -7.19 6.80
N GLY A 9 2.37 -6.12 6.51
CA GLY A 9 2.73 -5.80 5.14
C GLY A 9 3.36 -4.43 4.97
N PHE A 10 3.38 -3.99 3.71
CA PHE A 10 3.83 -2.65 3.37
C PHE A 10 3.07 -2.07 2.18
N ILE A 11 2.97 -0.75 2.17
CA ILE A 11 2.56 0.08 1.04
C ILE A 11 3.83 0.78 0.56
N GLN A 12 4.22 0.51 -0.67
CA GLN A 12 5.32 1.19 -1.33
C GLN A 12 4.77 2.42 -2.04
N GLY A 13 5.17 3.60 -1.57
CA GLY A 13 4.84 4.88 -2.18
C GLY A 13 5.38 5.01 -3.61
N PRO A 14 5.03 6.10 -4.30
CA PRO A 14 5.46 6.34 -5.67
C PRO A 14 6.99 6.37 -5.76
N HIS A 15 7.53 5.69 -6.76
CA HIS A 15 8.96 5.64 -7.05
C HIS A 15 9.46 6.94 -7.64
N TRP A 16 10.71 7.26 -7.32
CA TRP A 16 11.45 8.27 -8.04
C TRP A 16 11.63 7.88 -9.53
N PRO A 17 11.26 8.74 -10.49
CA PRO A 17 11.33 8.45 -11.91
C PRO A 17 12.76 8.60 -12.49
N HIS A 18 13.81 8.07 -11.86
CA HIS A 18 15.22 8.30 -12.26
C HIS A 18 15.48 7.75 -13.67
N GLU A 19 14.81 6.67 -14.03
CA GLU A 19 14.87 6.08 -15.38
C GLU A 19 14.25 6.99 -16.44
N VAL A 20 13.24 7.78 -16.05
CA VAL A 20 12.59 8.77 -16.91
C VAL A 20 13.52 9.96 -17.15
N ALA A 21 14.28 10.39 -16.15
CA ALA A 21 15.27 11.46 -16.30
C ALA A 21 16.43 11.09 -17.26
N ASN A 22 16.75 9.80 -17.39
CA ASN A 22 17.71 9.32 -18.41
C ASN A 22 17.07 9.20 -19.81
N LYS A 23 15.77 8.96 -19.88
CA LYS A 23 15.01 8.92 -21.15
C LYS A 23 14.75 10.32 -21.71
N TYR A 24 14.69 11.34 -20.85
CA TYR A 24 14.60 12.76 -21.22
C TYR A 24 15.95 13.49 -21.20
N ASP A 25 16.98 12.90 -21.79
CA ASP A 25 18.26 13.57 -22.10
C ASP A 25 18.09 14.64 -23.22
N VAL A 26 16.97 15.37 -23.19
CA VAL A 26 16.56 16.46 -24.08
C VAL A 26 17.09 17.80 -23.55
N PHE A 27 17.45 17.87 -22.26
CA PHE A 27 18.00 19.06 -21.64
C PHE A 27 19.52 19.13 -21.82
N SER A 28 19.95 19.94 -22.78
CA SER A 28 21.37 20.22 -23.02
C SER A 28 22.04 21.01 -21.90
N LYS A 29 21.27 21.67 -21.02
CA LYS A 29 21.77 22.53 -19.94
C LYS A 29 21.58 21.90 -18.56
N HIS A 30 22.66 21.89 -17.78
CA HIS A 30 22.67 21.41 -16.39
C HIS A 30 21.61 22.09 -15.51
N SER A 31 21.36 23.39 -15.69
CA SER A 31 20.38 24.16 -14.90
C SER A 31 18.93 23.70 -15.10
N GLU A 32 18.55 23.31 -16.32
CA GLU A 32 17.20 22.84 -16.65
C GLU A 32 16.94 21.46 -16.04
N LYS A 33 17.97 20.60 -16.08
CA LYS A 33 17.95 19.28 -15.43
C LYS A 33 17.80 19.39 -13.90
N GLN A 34 18.50 20.35 -13.27
CA GLN A 34 18.39 20.61 -11.84
C GLN A 34 16.98 21.10 -11.44
N LEU A 35 16.41 22.05 -12.18
CA LEU A 35 15.04 22.53 -11.92
C LEU A 35 14.00 21.42 -12.06
N MET A 36 14.16 20.55 -13.07
CA MET A 36 13.30 19.38 -13.24
C MET A 36 13.37 18.43 -12.03
N TYR A 37 14.57 18.12 -11.53
CA TYR A 37 14.72 17.26 -10.35
C TYR A 37 14.09 17.88 -9.11
N MET A 38 14.31 19.17 -8.85
CA MET A 38 13.69 19.87 -7.71
C MET A 38 12.16 19.84 -7.78
N GLU A 39 11.58 19.96 -8.98
CA GLU A 39 10.13 19.89 -9.16
C GLU A 39 9.59 18.47 -8.92
N ILE A 40 10.33 17.43 -9.33
CA ILE A 40 9.99 16.03 -9.04
C ILE A 40 10.07 15.77 -7.53
N ASP A 41 11.13 16.23 -6.86
CA ASP A 41 11.31 16.14 -5.40
C ASP A 41 10.13 16.77 -4.66
N ARG A 42 9.75 17.97 -5.09
CA ARG A 42 8.63 18.72 -4.52
C ARG A 42 7.33 17.92 -4.63
N LYS A 43 6.99 17.43 -5.82
CA LYS A 43 5.76 16.64 -6.04
C LYS A 43 5.77 15.32 -5.30
N LEU A 44 6.92 14.64 -5.24
CA LEU A 44 7.04 13.40 -4.48
C LEU A 44 6.81 13.67 -2.99
N THR A 45 7.37 14.74 -2.46
CA THR A 45 7.17 15.18 -1.09
C THR A 45 5.71 15.50 -0.81
N GLU A 46 5.01 16.16 -1.73
CA GLU A 46 3.58 16.43 -1.64
C GLU A 46 2.76 15.13 -1.56
N LYS A 47 3.06 14.13 -2.39
CA LYS A 47 2.42 12.81 -2.37
C LYS A 47 2.68 12.05 -1.06
N VAL A 48 3.92 12.09 -0.57
CA VAL A 48 4.30 11.52 0.73
C VAL A 48 3.51 12.18 1.86
N HIS A 49 3.42 13.52 1.84
CA HIS A 49 2.65 14.25 2.83
C HIS A 49 1.16 13.90 2.79
N HIS A 50 0.58 13.79 1.59
CA HIS A 50 -0.80 13.35 1.39
C HIS A 50 -1.05 11.95 1.95
N ASN A 51 -0.14 10.99 1.71
CA ASN A 51 -0.24 9.65 2.29
C ASN A 51 -0.24 9.68 3.82
N LEU A 52 0.63 10.50 4.43
CA LEU A 52 0.67 10.67 5.88
C LEU A 52 -0.61 11.32 6.42
N GLN A 53 -1.23 12.23 5.67
CA GLN A 53 -2.52 12.81 6.01
C GLN A 53 -3.64 11.76 5.93
N ALA A 54 -3.65 10.91 4.91
CA ALA A 54 -4.61 9.81 4.79
C ALA A 54 -4.52 8.84 5.99
N LEU A 55 -3.31 8.45 6.39
CA LEU A 55 -3.10 7.66 7.61
C LEU A 55 -3.54 8.40 8.88
N SER A 56 -3.28 9.71 8.94
CA SER A 56 -3.70 10.55 10.07
C SER A 56 -5.21 10.79 10.11
N ALA A 57 -5.95 10.51 9.04
CA ALA A 57 -7.41 10.58 9.02
C ALA A 57 -8.06 9.29 9.54
N LEU A 58 -7.31 8.19 9.64
CA LEU A 58 -7.80 6.97 10.27
C LEU A 58 -8.13 7.22 11.75
N PRO A 59 -9.16 6.55 12.29
CA PRO A 59 -9.47 6.59 13.70
C PRO A 59 -8.30 6.03 14.53
N GLU A 60 -8.12 6.58 15.73
CA GLU A 60 -7.14 6.06 16.69
C GLU A 60 -7.58 4.70 17.24
N ASP A 61 -8.87 4.61 17.59
CA ASP A 61 -9.57 3.37 17.93
C ASP A 61 -10.75 3.18 16.94
N ASP A 62 -10.64 2.20 16.03
CA ASP A 62 -11.77 1.83 15.15
C ASP A 62 -12.67 0.83 15.89
N ASP A 63 -13.79 1.33 16.42
CA ASP A 63 -14.78 0.52 17.14
C ASP A 63 -15.55 -0.44 16.21
N THR A 64 -15.41 -0.33 14.89
CA THR A 64 -16.12 -1.17 13.92
C THR A 64 -15.25 -2.34 13.49
N TRP A 65 -15.64 -3.55 13.85
CA TRP A 65 -15.00 -4.77 13.35
C TRP A 65 -15.25 -4.95 11.84
N PRO A 66 -14.26 -5.40 11.04
CA PRO A 66 -12.85 -5.55 11.41
C PRO A 66 -12.14 -4.20 11.51
N PHE A 67 -11.35 -3.98 12.55
CA PHE A 67 -10.75 -2.67 12.80
C PHE A 67 -9.61 -2.35 11.81
N LEU A 68 -9.51 -1.09 11.42
CA LEU A 68 -8.37 -0.52 10.70
C LEU A 68 -7.99 0.82 11.32
N SER A 69 -7.12 0.78 12.33
CA SER A 69 -6.73 1.95 13.11
C SER A 69 -5.39 2.54 12.66
N ARG A 70 -5.18 3.82 12.99
CA ARG A 70 -3.92 4.53 12.71
C ARG A 70 -2.70 3.85 13.34
N SER A 71 -2.86 3.29 14.53
CA SER A 71 -1.77 2.68 15.30
C SER A 71 -1.17 1.44 14.63
N MET A 72 -1.87 0.84 13.66
CA MET A 72 -1.36 -0.27 12.86
C MET A 72 -0.25 0.13 11.90
N PHE A 73 -0.12 1.42 11.57
CA PHE A 73 0.75 1.92 10.50
C PHE A 73 1.95 2.70 11.02
N SER A 74 3.08 2.57 10.33
CA SER A 74 4.28 3.39 10.52
C SER A 74 4.94 3.67 9.18
N SER A 75 5.48 4.87 8.98
CA SER A 75 6.13 5.25 7.73
C SER A 75 7.62 5.53 7.92
N SER A 76 8.44 5.06 6.99
CA SER A 76 9.81 5.54 6.83
C SER A 76 9.74 7.03 6.52
N THR A 77 10.10 7.87 7.50
CA THR A 77 10.13 9.32 7.32
C THR A 77 11.06 9.73 6.17
N ASN A 78 10.87 10.94 5.63
CA ASN A 78 11.73 11.59 4.61
C ASN A 78 13.21 11.78 5.03
N SER A 79 13.70 11.06 6.05
CA SER A 79 15.12 10.97 6.26
C SER A 79 15.74 10.21 5.08
N ILE A 80 16.57 10.92 4.32
CA ILE A 80 17.37 10.42 3.19
C ILE A 80 18.16 9.14 3.56
N GLN A 81 18.38 8.90 4.86
CA GLN A 81 19.07 7.73 5.39
C GLN A 81 18.27 6.42 5.35
N THR A 82 16.93 6.46 5.28
CA THR A 82 16.07 5.26 5.29
C THR A 82 15.29 5.03 4.00
N THR A 83 15.30 6.00 3.09
CA THR A 83 14.51 5.96 1.85
C THR A 83 15.42 6.17 0.64
N TYR A 84 15.67 5.10 -0.14
CA TYR A 84 16.50 5.17 -1.35
C TYR A 84 15.71 5.61 -2.60
N LYS A 85 14.47 5.10 -2.78
CA LYS A 85 13.69 5.32 -4.02
C LYS A 85 12.21 5.65 -3.83
N SER A 86 11.61 5.30 -2.70
CA SER A 86 10.17 5.44 -2.46
C SER A 86 9.88 5.39 -0.96
N GLN A 87 8.93 6.19 -0.49
CA GLN A 87 8.39 6.06 0.88
C GLN A 87 7.90 4.63 1.12
N ILE A 88 8.22 4.05 2.26
CA ILE A 88 7.63 2.78 2.69
C ILE A 88 6.74 3.02 3.90
N ILE A 89 5.52 2.51 3.84
CA ILE A 89 4.58 2.51 4.96
C ILE A 89 4.38 1.06 5.36
N HIS A 90 4.87 0.68 6.53
CA HIS A 90 4.71 -0.65 7.09
C HIS A 90 3.45 -0.69 7.95
N PHE A 91 2.82 -1.86 8.02
CA PHE A 91 1.71 -2.06 8.94
C PHE A 91 1.69 -3.48 9.50
N GLY A 92 1.03 -3.63 10.64
CA GLY A 92 0.71 -4.93 11.19
C GLY A 92 -0.23 -4.88 12.39
N ALA A 93 -0.97 -5.97 12.58
CA ALA A 93 -1.79 -6.21 13.75
C ALA A 93 -2.03 -7.71 13.94
N SER A 94 -2.32 -8.11 15.17
CA SER A 94 -2.93 -9.40 15.45
C SER A 94 -4.43 -9.25 15.64
N PHE A 95 -5.16 -10.23 15.12
CA PHE A 95 -6.59 -10.28 15.15
C PHE A 95 -7.04 -11.62 15.73
N LYS A 96 -8.23 -11.61 16.30
CA LYS A 96 -8.95 -12.83 16.64
C LYS A 96 -9.91 -13.16 15.51
N GLN A 97 -9.66 -14.25 14.78
CA GLN A 97 -10.60 -14.80 13.79
C GLN A 97 -10.96 -13.82 12.64
N ILE A 98 -9.99 -13.02 12.16
CA ILE A 98 -10.21 -12.05 11.07
C ILE A 98 -10.61 -12.70 9.76
N GLU A 99 -10.33 -13.99 9.57
CA GLU A 99 -10.63 -14.75 8.35
C GLU A 99 -12.13 -14.73 8.03
N TRP A 100 -12.98 -14.62 9.04
CA TRP A 100 -14.44 -14.55 8.89
C TRP A 100 -14.94 -13.20 8.37
N ALA A 101 -14.14 -12.15 8.56
CA ALA A 101 -14.39 -10.79 8.11
C ALA A 101 -13.32 -10.33 7.11
N TRP A 102 -12.62 -11.27 6.46
CA TRP A 102 -11.47 -10.94 5.63
C TRP A 102 -11.85 -10.08 4.42
N GLU A 103 -12.97 -10.39 3.78
CA GLU A 103 -13.52 -9.60 2.68
C GLU A 103 -13.84 -8.15 3.11
N GLU A 104 -14.38 -7.97 4.32
CA GLU A 104 -14.70 -6.66 4.89
C GLU A 104 -13.41 -5.89 5.23
N TRP A 105 -12.40 -6.57 5.77
CA TRP A 105 -11.09 -5.99 6.06
C TRP A 105 -10.38 -5.55 4.77
N LEU A 106 -10.37 -6.41 3.75
CA LEU A 106 -9.84 -6.08 2.42
C LEU A 106 -10.56 -4.86 1.84
N THR A 107 -11.88 -4.76 1.99
CA THR A 107 -12.68 -3.62 1.50
C THR A 107 -12.29 -2.32 2.23
N LYS A 108 -12.17 -2.34 3.57
CA LYS A 108 -11.69 -1.17 4.33
C LYS A 108 -10.27 -0.76 3.94
N PHE A 109 -9.40 -1.75 3.76
CA PHE A 109 -8.01 -1.52 3.37
C PHE A 109 -7.93 -0.93 1.95
N GLU A 110 -8.67 -1.47 0.99
CA GLU A 110 -8.77 -0.94 -0.38
C GLU A 110 -9.38 0.46 -0.43
N ALA A 111 -10.33 0.77 0.44
CA ALA A 111 -10.86 2.13 0.58
C ALA A 111 -9.77 3.10 1.04
N LEU A 112 -8.92 2.72 2.01
CA LEU A 112 -7.74 3.51 2.38
C LEU A 112 -6.77 3.66 1.20
N LEU A 113 -6.43 2.56 0.51
CA LEU A 113 -5.51 2.59 -0.63
C LEU A 113 -5.99 3.52 -1.75
N SER A 114 -7.31 3.59 -1.99
CA SER A 114 -7.89 4.48 -3.01
C SER A 114 -7.69 5.98 -2.74
N THR A 115 -7.31 6.34 -1.50
CA THR A 115 -7.03 7.72 -1.10
C THR A 115 -5.55 8.06 -1.13
N MET A 116 -4.67 7.10 -1.46
CA MET A 116 -3.22 7.20 -1.33
C MET A 116 -2.50 7.11 -2.68
N TYR A 117 -1.25 7.57 -2.70
CA TYR A 117 -0.31 7.38 -3.80
C TYR A 117 0.63 6.23 -3.47
N TRP A 118 0.66 5.20 -4.32
CA TRP A 118 1.50 4.02 -4.14
C TRP A 118 1.72 3.30 -5.47
N ASP A 119 2.77 2.48 -5.55
CA ASP A 119 3.06 1.67 -6.75
C ASP A 119 2.76 0.19 -6.53
N GLU A 120 3.05 -0.32 -5.33
CA GLU A 120 2.86 -1.70 -4.94
C GLU A 120 2.45 -1.79 -3.46
N VAL A 121 1.55 -2.71 -3.14
CA VAL A 121 1.17 -3.04 -1.76
C VAL A 121 1.27 -4.54 -1.58
N ARG A 122 1.80 -4.98 -0.44
CA ARG A 122 1.80 -6.39 -0.04
C ARG A 122 1.18 -6.56 1.34
N VAL A 123 0.32 -7.56 1.46
CA VAL A 123 -0.26 -8.01 2.72
C VAL A 123 0.02 -9.50 2.88
N HIS A 124 0.51 -9.85 4.06
CA HIS A 124 0.73 -11.22 4.51
C HIS A 124 -0.29 -11.51 5.62
N LEU A 125 -1.06 -12.59 5.47
CA LEU A 125 -1.97 -13.10 6.49
C LEU A 125 -1.47 -14.46 6.95
N ILE A 126 -1.14 -14.60 8.23
CA ILE A 126 -0.76 -15.85 8.86
C ILE A 126 -1.91 -16.28 9.77
N SER A 127 -2.52 -17.42 9.44
CA SER A 127 -3.66 -17.96 10.19
C SER A 127 -3.27 -19.23 10.92
N GLU A 128 -3.45 -19.24 12.25
CA GLU A 128 -3.37 -20.48 13.03
C GLU A 128 -4.47 -21.48 12.64
N MET A 129 -5.64 -20.99 12.19
CA MET A 129 -6.78 -21.84 11.82
C MET A 129 -6.49 -22.70 10.58
N PHE A 130 -5.84 -22.13 9.57
CA PHE A 130 -5.54 -22.83 8.32
C PHE A 130 -4.15 -23.45 8.28
N THR A 131 -3.33 -23.28 9.33
CA THR A 131 -1.91 -23.69 9.35
C THR A 131 -1.16 -23.24 8.09
N SER A 132 -1.49 -22.05 7.58
CA SER A 132 -1.02 -21.54 6.29
C SER A 132 -0.89 -20.02 6.30
N SER A 133 -0.02 -19.51 5.43
CA SER A 133 0.14 -18.09 5.14
C SER A 133 -0.46 -17.78 3.76
N PHE A 134 -1.09 -16.62 3.64
CA PHE A 134 -1.69 -16.12 2.42
C PHE A 134 -1.06 -14.76 2.07
N ASP A 135 -0.65 -14.61 0.82
CA ASP A 135 -0.02 -13.40 0.30
C ASP A 135 -0.96 -12.69 -0.67
N TYR A 136 -1.11 -11.39 -0.48
CA TYR A 136 -1.94 -10.53 -1.32
C TYR A 136 -1.10 -9.36 -1.82
N THR A 137 -1.24 -9.05 -3.10
CA THR A 137 -0.56 -7.94 -3.76
C THR A 137 -1.55 -7.05 -4.50
N TRP A 138 -1.31 -5.75 -4.39
CA TRP A 138 -1.94 -4.73 -5.22
C TRP A 138 -0.85 -4.03 -5.99
N GLU A 139 -1.04 -3.93 -7.30
CA GLU A 139 -0.13 -3.20 -8.18
C GLU A 139 -0.92 -2.13 -8.91
N ASP A 140 -0.44 -0.89 -8.87
CA ASP A 140 -1.03 0.18 -9.65
C ASP A 140 -0.91 -0.17 -11.15
N ASP A 141 -2.08 -0.35 -11.80
CA ASP A 141 -2.27 -0.73 -13.20
C ASP A 141 -2.46 0.52 -14.10
N SER A 142 -2.21 1.71 -13.57
CA SER A 142 -2.18 2.92 -14.37
C SER A 142 -1.09 2.80 -15.45
N LYS A 143 -1.52 2.68 -16.71
CA LYS A 143 -0.62 2.66 -17.89
C LYS A 143 0.20 3.95 -18.02
N GLU A 144 -0.14 4.98 -17.25
CA GLU A 144 0.47 6.31 -17.26
C GLU A 144 1.80 6.41 -16.51
N LYS A 145 2.23 5.35 -15.78
CA LYS A 145 3.56 5.24 -15.14
C LYS A 145 4.73 5.59 -16.07
N ALA A 146 4.58 5.37 -17.37
CA ALA A 146 5.65 5.56 -18.36
C ALA A 146 5.71 6.95 -19.02
N ILE A 147 4.68 7.78 -18.88
CA ILE A 147 4.58 9.03 -19.67
C ILE A 147 4.40 10.28 -18.80
N TYR A 148 3.77 10.18 -17.62
CA TYR A 148 3.54 11.35 -16.77
C TYR A 148 3.83 11.06 -15.30
N PRO A 149 5.00 11.46 -14.76
CA PRO A 149 5.27 11.43 -13.30
C PRO A 149 4.31 12.34 -12.48
N ASN A 150 3.38 13.02 -13.17
CA ASN A 150 2.41 13.96 -12.65
C ASN A 150 0.99 13.39 -12.57
N HIS A 151 0.80 12.08 -12.37
CA HIS A 151 -0.56 11.56 -12.12
C HIS A 151 -1.18 12.35 -10.94
N PRO A 152 -2.24 13.14 -11.19
CA PRO A 152 -2.71 14.14 -10.25
C PRO A 152 -3.57 13.55 -9.15
N ASP A 153 -4.13 12.35 -9.39
CA ASP A 153 -5.07 11.71 -8.49
C ASP A 153 -4.43 10.51 -7.77
N PRO A 154 -4.88 10.18 -6.55
CA PRO A 154 -4.55 8.91 -5.89
C PRO A 154 -4.88 7.67 -6.74
N VAL A 155 -4.34 6.52 -6.36
CA VAL A 155 -4.50 5.28 -7.13
C VAL A 155 -5.95 4.79 -7.05
N ALA A 156 -6.69 4.88 -8.16
CA ALA A 156 -8.11 4.48 -8.22
C ALA A 156 -8.33 3.09 -8.86
N HIS A 157 -7.33 2.58 -9.60
CA HIS A 157 -7.41 1.30 -10.30
C HIS A 157 -6.12 0.51 -10.05
N TRP A 158 -6.27 -0.79 -9.79
CA TRP A 158 -5.14 -1.66 -9.51
C TRP A 158 -5.42 -3.08 -9.98
N ARG A 159 -4.32 -3.80 -10.20
CA ARG A 159 -4.34 -5.25 -10.34
C ARG A 159 -4.16 -5.87 -8.96
N PHE A 160 -5.14 -6.66 -8.55
CA PHE A 160 -5.08 -7.45 -7.33
C PHE A 160 -4.67 -8.89 -7.65
N SER A 161 -3.81 -9.48 -6.82
CA SER A 161 -3.47 -10.90 -6.83
C SER A 161 -3.41 -11.43 -5.41
N GLY A 162 -4.03 -12.57 -5.15
CA GLY A 162 -4.05 -13.20 -3.84
C GLY A 162 -5.36 -13.92 -3.60
N GLU A 163 -5.29 -15.16 -3.11
CA GLU A 163 -6.45 -15.97 -2.82
C GLU A 163 -6.29 -16.62 -1.44
N PRO A 164 -7.38 -16.78 -0.67
CA PRO A 164 -8.76 -16.46 -1.04
C PRO A 164 -9.19 -15.04 -0.63
N ARG A 165 -10.07 -14.39 -1.40
CA ARG A 165 -10.75 -13.14 -0.93
C ARG A 165 -11.82 -13.40 0.15
N THR A 166 -12.31 -14.63 0.24
CA THR A 166 -13.27 -15.07 1.27
C THR A 166 -12.92 -16.47 1.76
N PHE A 167 -12.95 -16.66 3.08
CA PHE A 167 -12.69 -17.97 3.68
C PHE A 167 -13.97 -18.83 3.86
N ARG A 168 -15.15 -18.33 3.43
CA ARG A 168 -16.43 -19.09 3.45
C ARG A 168 -16.65 -19.90 2.15
N PRO A 169 -17.23 -21.12 2.23
CA PRO A 169 -16.85 -22.27 3.02
C PRO A 169 -15.95 -23.21 2.18
N LEU A 170 -14.66 -23.26 2.49
CA LEU A 170 -13.84 -24.46 2.22
C LEU A 170 -14.21 -25.64 3.16
N LEU A 171 -15.27 -25.49 3.98
CA LEU A 171 -15.78 -26.47 4.95
C LEU A 171 -16.83 -27.44 4.38
N ARG A 172 -16.91 -27.63 3.04
CA ARG A 172 -17.88 -28.58 2.45
C ARG A 172 -17.32 -29.51 1.38
N ARG A 173 -16.23 -30.21 1.69
CA ARG A 173 -15.82 -31.52 1.12
C ARG A 173 -14.96 -32.17 2.23
N GLU A 174 -15.22 -33.31 2.84
CA GLU A 174 -15.90 -34.54 2.43
C GLU A 174 -16.50 -35.22 3.69
N THR A 175 -17.80 -35.45 3.69
CA THR A 175 -18.39 -36.61 4.38
C THR A 175 -19.32 -37.25 3.36
N THR A 176 -18.88 -38.37 2.80
CA THR A 176 -19.74 -39.34 2.11
C THR A 176 -19.26 -40.71 2.55
#